data_AF-A0A3C2A5Z2-F1
#
_entry.id   AF-A0A3C2A5Z2-F1
#
_cell.length_a   1.000
_cell.length_b   1.000
_cell.length_c   1.000
_cell.angle_alpha   90.00
_cell.angle_beta   90.00
_cell.angle_gamma   90.00
#
_symmetry.space_group_name_H-M   'P 1'
#
loop_
_entity.id
_entity.type
_entity.pdbx_description
1 polymer ?
#
loop_
_entity_poly.entity_id
_entity_poly.type
_entity_poly.pdbx_seq_one_letter_code
_entity_poly.pdbx_strand_id
1 'polypeptide(L)'
;MNRIFLSTALAGMLWACNPNTPTSNSGNLVEYDPKVEEILSQMTLKEKIGQMTQITLDTVADLSYDTITLDMNALSKHIQEYGVGSFLNCAGQARTRDQWNYVIGE
;
A
#
# COMPACT_ATOMS: atom_id res chain seq x y z
N MET A 1 -63.80 -18.29 24.23
CA MET A 1 -63.73 -17.24 23.19
C MET A 1 -62.85 -16.11 23.72
N ASN A 2 -61.67 -15.94 23.09
CA ASN A 2 -61.02 -14.66 22.71
C ASN A 2 -61.38 -13.41 23.56
N ARG A 3 -60.46 -12.56 24.06
CA ARG A 3 -59.30 -11.96 23.38
C ARG A 3 -58.30 -11.36 24.40
N ILE A 4 -57.05 -11.36 23.94
CA ILE A 4 -55.85 -10.59 24.34
C ILE A 4 -56.13 -9.19 24.91
N PHE A 5 -55.47 -8.84 26.02
CA PHE A 5 -54.96 -7.48 26.25
C PHE A 5 -53.51 -7.51 26.74
N LEU A 6 -52.72 -6.73 26.01
CA LEU A 6 -51.28 -6.53 26.04
C LEU A 6 -50.87 -5.87 27.37
N SER A 7 -50.13 -6.59 28.20
CA SER A 7 -49.57 -6.08 29.46
C SER A 7 -48.11 -5.64 29.28
N THR A 8 -47.82 -4.46 29.86
CA THR A 8 -46.53 -4.02 30.44
C THR A 8 -45.34 -3.97 29.49
N ALA A 9 -45.03 -2.83 28.89
CA ALA A 9 -44.26 -1.73 29.50
C ALA A 9 -42.89 -2.17 30.06
N LEU A 10 -41.84 -1.64 29.42
CA LEU A 10 -40.63 -1.14 30.07
C LEU A 10 -39.68 -2.18 30.70
N ALA A 11 -38.89 -2.87 29.86
CA ALA A 11 -37.64 -3.50 30.31
C ALA A 11 -36.64 -3.60 29.14
N GLY A 12 -36.26 -2.45 28.57
CA GLY A 12 -35.35 -2.37 27.42
C GLY A 12 -34.07 -1.58 27.68
N MET A 13 -33.68 -1.37 28.94
CA MET A 13 -32.59 -0.44 29.26
C MET A 13 -31.67 -0.95 30.36
N LEU A 14 -31.10 -2.14 30.21
CA LEU A 14 -29.98 -2.62 31.03
C LEU A 14 -29.10 -3.60 30.23
N TRP A 15 -28.46 -3.11 29.16
CA TRP A 15 -27.29 -3.76 28.55
C TRP A 15 -26.22 -2.72 28.22
N ALA A 16 -25.96 -1.81 29.18
CA ALA A 16 -24.79 -0.95 29.18
C ALA A 16 -23.86 -1.42 30.29
N CYS A 17 -22.96 -2.35 29.94
CA CYS A 17 -21.66 -2.67 30.56
C CYS A 17 -21.35 -4.15 30.34
N ASN A 18 -20.81 -4.49 29.17
CA ASN A 18 -19.97 -5.67 29.05
C ASN A 18 -18.53 -5.21 29.33
N PRO A 19 -17.86 -5.63 30.41
CA PRO A 19 -16.49 -5.22 30.73
C PRO A 19 -15.44 -5.85 29.81
N ASN A 20 -15.87 -6.63 28.80
CA ASN A 20 -15.00 -7.29 27.83
C ASN A 20 -14.87 -6.48 26.53
N THR A 21 -14.84 -5.15 26.58
CA THR A 21 -14.26 -4.39 25.48
C THR A 21 -12.76 -4.67 25.52
N PRO A 22 -12.16 -5.29 24.48
CA PRO A 22 -10.72 -5.31 24.37
C PRO A 22 -10.31 -3.85 24.28
N THR A 23 -9.72 -3.31 25.34
CA THR A 23 -8.97 -2.05 25.25
C THR A 23 -7.85 -2.33 24.27
N SER A 24 -8.04 -1.94 23.00
CA SER A 24 -6.95 -1.89 22.04
C SER A 24 -5.95 -0.90 22.61
N ASN A 25 -4.87 -1.43 23.18
CA ASN A 25 -3.68 -0.63 23.47
C ASN A 25 -3.17 -0.08 22.14
N SER A 26 -3.62 1.11 21.77
CA SER A 26 -3.24 1.83 20.55
C SER A 26 -1.79 2.35 20.59
N GLY A 27 -0.90 1.64 21.31
CA GLY A 27 0.48 2.01 21.57
C GLY A 27 1.53 1.14 20.86
N ASN A 28 1.13 0.12 20.10
CA ASN A 28 2.02 -0.64 19.21
C ASN A 28 1.24 -1.12 17.99
N LEU A 29 1.16 -0.29 16.95
CA LEU A 29 0.44 -0.58 15.71
C LEU A 29 1.34 -1.20 14.63
N VAL A 30 2.39 -1.91 15.01
CA VAL A 30 3.08 -2.78 14.05
C VAL A 30 2.36 -4.12 14.08
N GLU A 31 1.31 -4.24 13.27
CA GLU A 31 0.75 -5.53 12.95
C GLU A 31 1.84 -6.35 12.26
N TYR A 32 2.28 -7.41 12.92
CA TYR A 32 3.28 -8.32 12.40
C TYR A 32 2.65 -9.13 11.26
N ASP A 33 3.07 -8.87 10.02
CA ASP A 33 2.65 -9.67 8.86
C ASP A 33 3.68 -10.80 8.63
N PRO A 34 3.31 -12.08 8.87
CA PRO A 34 4.21 -13.21 8.67
C PRO A 34 4.77 -13.30 7.25
N LYS A 35 4.05 -12.81 6.24
CA LYS A 35 4.50 -12.82 4.84
C LYS A 35 5.64 -11.81 4.64
N VAL A 36 5.55 -10.64 5.25
CA VAL A 36 6.62 -9.63 5.18
C VAL A 36 7.91 -10.22 5.77
N GLU A 37 7.80 -10.93 6.88
CA GLU A 37 8.94 -11.51 7.59
C GLU A 37 9.56 -12.69 6.85
N GLU A 38 8.73 -13.54 6.25
CA GLU A 38 9.19 -14.57 5.32
C GLU A 38 10.02 -13.97 4.18
N ILE A 39 9.51 -12.91 3.52
CA ILE A 39 10.21 -12.24 2.43
C ILE A 39 11.52 -11.59 2.92
N LEU A 40 11.47 -10.82 4.02
CA LEU A 40 12.63 -10.14 4.57
C LEU A 40 13.74 -11.11 5.01
N SER A 41 13.39 -12.33 5.43
CA SER A 41 14.35 -13.37 5.81
C SER A 41 15.13 -13.93 4.62
N GLN A 42 14.55 -13.86 3.41
CA GLN A 42 15.15 -14.35 2.16
C GLN A 42 15.98 -13.29 1.45
N MET A 43 15.79 -12.01 1.78
CA MET A 43 16.49 -10.90 1.14
C MET A 43 17.93 -10.74 1.66
N THR A 44 18.85 -10.53 0.74
CA THR A 44 20.19 -10.01 1.00
C THR A 44 20.15 -8.57 1.49
N LEU A 45 21.24 -8.10 2.12
CA LEU A 45 21.36 -6.69 2.53
C LEU A 45 21.22 -5.74 1.34
N LYS A 46 21.78 -6.11 0.19
CA LYS A 46 21.71 -5.32 -1.04
C LYS A 46 20.26 -5.12 -1.49
N GLU A 47 19.47 -6.19 -1.51
CA GLU A 47 18.06 -6.11 -1.89
C GLU A 47 17.25 -5.27 -0.90
N LYS A 48 17.54 -5.36 0.41
CA LYS A 48 16.88 -4.51 1.42
C LYS A 48 17.17 -3.03 1.19
N ILE A 49 18.43 -2.68 0.92
CA ILE A 49 18.82 -1.31 0.58
C ILE A 49 18.13 -0.86 -0.72
N GLY A 50 18.11 -1.72 -1.74
CA GLY A 50 17.41 -1.47 -2.99
C GLY A 50 15.93 -1.16 -2.79
N GLN A 51 15.22 -1.99 -2.01
CA GLN A 51 13.79 -1.77 -1.72
C GLN A 51 13.52 -0.47 -0.95
N MET A 52 14.48 0.00 -0.14
CA MET A 52 14.41 1.29 0.55
C MET A 52 14.83 2.49 -0.34
N THR A 53 15.25 2.23 -1.58
CA THR A 53 15.74 3.23 -2.51
C THR A 53 14.64 3.66 -3.47
N GLN A 54 14.45 4.98 -3.58
CA GLN A 54 13.59 5.61 -4.56
C GLN A 54 14.43 6.53 -5.46
N ILE A 55 14.27 6.41 -6.77
CA ILE A 55 14.91 7.30 -7.76
C ILE A 55 13.86 7.97 -8.63
N THR A 56 14.23 8.98 -9.40
CA THR A 56 13.32 9.71 -10.27
C THR A 56 13.17 9.04 -11.64
N LEU A 57 11.99 9.17 -12.27
CA LEU A 57 11.72 8.53 -13.56
C LEU A 57 12.68 8.96 -14.69
N ASP A 58 13.23 10.17 -14.61
CA ASP A 58 14.23 10.70 -15.57
C ASP A 58 15.56 9.94 -15.57
N THR A 59 15.85 9.11 -14.56
CA THR A 59 17.05 8.25 -14.56
C THR A 59 16.92 7.05 -15.49
N VAL A 60 15.70 6.74 -15.93
CA VAL A 60 15.38 5.58 -16.78
C VAL A 60 14.48 5.93 -17.97
N ALA A 61 14.18 7.21 -18.18
CA ALA A 61 13.30 7.66 -19.24
C ALA A 61 13.74 9.01 -19.80
N ASP A 62 13.62 9.16 -21.12
CA ASP A 62 13.54 10.48 -21.72
C ASP A 62 12.12 11.03 -21.57
N LEU A 63 12.03 12.24 -21.01
CA LEU A 63 10.80 12.91 -20.62
C LEU A 63 10.49 14.10 -21.54
N SER A 64 10.58 13.87 -22.85
CA SER A 64 10.18 14.82 -23.89
C SER A 64 8.74 15.36 -23.69
N TYR A 65 8.43 16.53 -24.26
CA TYR A 65 7.19 17.26 -23.96
C TYR A 65 5.91 16.51 -24.38
N ASP A 66 5.95 15.69 -25.40
CA ASP A 66 4.79 14.98 -25.93
C ASP A 66 4.80 13.48 -25.62
N THR A 67 5.95 12.94 -25.24
CA THR A 67 6.21 11.49 -25.19
C THR A 67 7.03 11.11 -23.97
N ILE A 68 6.95 9.83 -23.59
CA ILE A 68 7.84 9.21 -22.61
C ILE A 68 8.49 8.05 -23.34
N THR A 69 9.81 7.97 -23.29
CA THR A 69 10.57 6.85 -23.87
C THR A 69 11.44 6.23 -22.79
N LEU A 70 11.21 4.97 -22.47
CA LEU A 70 12.01 4.25 -21.48
C LEU A 70 13.36 3.83 -22.08
N ASP A 71 14.44 4.08 -21.34
CA ASP A 71 15.73 3.44 -21.60
C ASP A 71 15.72 2.07 -20.91
N MET A 72 15.43 1.01 -21.67
CA MET A 72 15.32 -0.35 -21.14
C MET A 72 16.63 -0.87 -20.55
N ASN A 73 17.79 -0.37 -20.99
CA ASN A 73 19.07 -0.76 -20.41
C ASN A 73 19.24 -0.12 -19.03
N ALA A 74 18.95 1.17 -18.92
CA ALA A 74 18.97 1.87 -17.63
C ALA A 74 17.93 1.29 -16.67
N LEU A 75 16.71 1.01 -17.13
CA LEU A 75 15.66 0.40 -16.33
C LEU A 75 16.09 -0.98 -15.80
N SER A 76 16.56 -1.85 -16.70
CA SER A 76 17.08 -3.18 -16.33
C SER A 76 18.21 -3.09 -15.31
N LYS A 77 19.14 -2.16 -15.49
CA LYS A 77 20.23 -1.93 -14.54
C LYS A 77 19.71 -1.54 -13.15
N HIS A 78 18.81 -0.56 -13.06
CA HIS A 78 18.31 -0.11 -11.75
C HIS A 78 17.45 -1.17 -11.05
N ILE A 79 16.67 -1.97 -11.79
CA ILE A 79 15.83 -3.02 -11.23
C ILE A 79 16.66 -4.27 -10.90
N GLN A 80 17.33 -4.86 -11.89
CA GLN A 80 17.98 -6.17 -11.75
C GLN A 80 19.32 -6.08 -11.03
N GLU A 81 20.14 -5.06 -11.34
CA GLU A 81 21.45 -4.92 -10.71
C GLU A 81 21.34 -4.23 -9.36
N TYR A 82 20.60 -3.12 -9.25
CA TYR A 82 20.54 -2.33 -8.01
C TYR A 82 19.36 -2.67 -7.10
N GLY A 83 18.32 -3.33 -7.59
CA GLY A 83 17.17 -3.74 -6.77
C GLY A 83 16.29 -2.58 -6.31
N VAL A 84 16.29 -1.45 -7.02
CA VAL A 84 15.53 -0.24 -6.67
C VAL A 84 14.05 -0.57 -6.47
N GLY A 85 13.50 -0.15 -5.32
CA GLY A 85 12.13 -0.47 -4.92
C GLY A 85 11.07 0.53 -5.40
N SER A 86 11.48 1.74 -5.79
CA SER A 86 10.52 2.79 -6.18
C SER A 86 11.07 3.75 -7.23
N PHE A 87 10.17 4.19 -8.11
CA PHE A 87 10.40 5.27 -9.08
C PHE A 87 9.41 6.40 -8.81
N LEU A 88 9.92 7.60 -8.60
CA LEU A 88 9.14 8.81 -8.39
C LEU A 88 8.91 9.55 -9.70
N ASN A 89 7.67 9.91 -9.95
CA ASN A 89 7.36 10.84 -11.02
C ASN A 89 7.86 12.26 -10.69
N CYS A 90 8.88 12.70 -11.42
CA CYS A 90 9.32 14.09 -11.49
C CYS A 90 9.33 14.61 -12.93
N ALA A 91 8.46 14.06 -13.80
CA ALA A 91 8.26 14.62 -15.13
C ALA A 91 7.53 15.96 -14.98
N GLY A 92 8.17 17.07 -15.37
CA GLY A 92 7.73 18.46 -15.11
C GLY A 92 6.33 18.87 -15.65
N GLN A 93 5.50 17.93 -16.07
CA GLN A 93 4.14 18.11 -16.52
C GLN A 93 3.29 16.85 -16.28
N ALA A 94 1.98 17.03 -16.22
CA ALA A 94 1.04 15.92 -16.18
C ALA A 94 1.08 15.12 -17.48
N ARG A 95 1.00 13.79 -17.36
CA ARG A 95 1.00 12.84 -18.49
C ARG A 95 -0.39 12.24 -18.64
N THR A 96 -0.71 11.81 -19.87
CA THR A 96 -1.97 11.14 -20.18
C THR A 96 -2.06 9.77 -19.50
N ARG A 97 -3.27 9.22 -19.39
CA ARG A 97 -3.49 7.87 -18.87
C ARG A 97 -2.72 6.83 -19.68
N ASP A 98 -2.72 6.95 -21.00
CA ASP A 98 -2.07 5.98 -21.88
C ASP A 98 -0.55 5.99 -21.70
N GLN A 99 0.04 7.16 -21.51
CA GLN A 99 1.46 7.29 -21.17
C GLN A 99 1.79 6.65 -19.82
N TRP A 100 0.94 6.81 -18.81
CA TRP A 100 1.14 6.13 -17.52
C TRP A 100 1.01 4.62 -17.63
N ASN A 101 0.02 4.14 -18.38
CA ASN A 101 -0.16 2.72 -18.61
C ASN A 101 1.01 2.11 -19.39
N TYR A 102 1.60 2.86 -20.33
CA TYR A 102 2.85 2.46 -20.98
C TYR A 102 3.99 2.32 -19.95
N VAL A 103 4.24 3.33 -19.12
CA VAL A 103 5.36 3.30 -18.17
C VAL A 103 5.22 2.20 -17.10
N ILE A 104 4.00 1.95 -16.62
CA ILE A 104 3.74 0.98 -15.53
C ILE A 104 3.50 -0.44 -16.07
N GLY A 105 3.04 -0.57 -17.31
CA GLY A 105 2.69 -1.84 -17.93
C GLY A 105 3.86 -2.58 -18.56
N GLU A 106 4.99 -1.91 -18.75
CA GLU A 106 6.29 -2.54 -19.06
C GLU A 106 6.91 -3.16 -17.80
#